data_AF-A0A0F9LCM7-F1
#
_entry.id   AF-A0A0F9LCM7-F1
#
_cell.length_a   1.000
_cell.length_b   1.000
_cell.length_c   1.000
_cell.angle_alpha   90.00
_cell.angle_beta   90.00
_cell.angle_gamma   90.00
#
_symmetry.space_group_name_H-M   'P 1'
#
loop_
_entity.id
_entity.type
_entity.pdbx_description
1 polymer ?
#
loop_
_entity_poly.entity_id
_entity_poly.type
_entity_poly.pdbx_seq_one_letter_code
_entity_poly.pdbx_strand_id
1 'polypeptide(L)' 'MSDVSANLTLPFLQPSQAQKHVTHNEALQRLDLLVQLSVLDRDLTAPPGSP' A
#
# COMPACT_ATOMS: atom_id res chain seq x y z
N MET A 1 -6.27 -14.61 14.87
CA MET A 1 -6.14 -13.15 14.66
C MET A 1 -6.01 -12.94 13.16
N SER A 2 -6.69 -11.96 12.57
CA SER A 2 -6.63 -11.71 11.12
C SER A 2 -5.34 -10.97 10.79
N ASP A 3 -4.62 -11.44 9.77
CA ASP A 3 -3.46 -10.72 9.23
C ASP A 3 -3.95 -9.49 8.45
N VAL A 4 -3.16 -8.41 8.48
CA VAL A 4 -3.49 -7.11 7.88
C VAL A 4 -2.30 -6.54 7.11
N SER A 5 -2.55 -5.62 6.18
CA SER A 5 -1.49 -4.86 5.50
C SER A 5 -0.71 -3.97 6.48
N ALA A 6 0.53 -3.64 6.11
CA ALA A 6 1.48 -2.98 7.00
C ALA A 6 1.13 -1.51 7.28
N ASN A 7 0.63 -0.78 6.28
CA ASN A 7 0.47 0.67 6.38
C ASN A 7 -0.99 1.08 6.64
N LEU A 8 -1.93 0.45 5.93
CA LEU A 8 -3.36 0.81 5.98
C LEU A 8 -4.24 -0.15 6.77
N THR A 9 -3.66 -1.20 7.39
CA THR A 9 -4.42 -2.19 8.17
C THR A 9 -5.53 -2.86 7.34
N LEU A 10 -5.28 -3.09 6.04
CA LEU A 10 -6.25 -3.74 5.15
C LEU A 10 -6.35 -5.23 5.50
N PRO A 11 -7.56 -5.78 5.75
CA PRO A 11 -7.70 -7.15 6.21
C PRO A 11 -7.42 -8.16 5.10
N PHE A 12 -6.57 -9.15 5.38
CA PHE A 12 -6.32 -10.25 4.47
C PHE A 12 -7.38 -11.35 4.58
N LEU A 13 -7.65 -11.99 3.45
CA LEU A 13 -8.43 -13.21 3.43
C LEU A 13 -7.63 -14.35 4.03
N GLN A 14 -8.30 -15.13 4.88
CA GLN A 14 -7.75 -16.36 5.44
C GLN A 14 -7.49 -17.42 4.34
N PRO A 15 -6.61 -18.40 4.59
CA PRO A 15 -6.35 -19.50 3.66
C PRO A 15 -7.60 -20.35 3.33
N SER A 16 -7.44 -21.28 2.39
CA SER A 16 -8.48 -22.25 1.98
C SER A 16 -9.73 -21.64 1.31
N GLN A 17 -9.61 -20.42 0.80
CA GLN A 17 -10.67 -19.71 0.07
C GLN A 17 -10.64 -20.00 -1.45
N ALA A 18 -10.60 -21.27 -1.87
CA ALA A 18 -10.48 -21.65 -3.29
C ALA A 18 -9.33 -20.91 -4.03
N GLN A 19 -8.19 -20.75 -3.35
CA GLN A 19 -7.00 -20.02 -3.82
C GLN A 19 -7.17 -18.52 -4.11
N LYS A 20 -8.38 -17.95 -4.08
CA LYS A 20 -8.60 -16.51 -4.33
C LYS A 20 -7.87 -15.59 -3.35
N HIS A 21 -7.62 -16.07 -2.13
CA HIS A 21 -6.85 -15.36 -1.11
C HIS A 21 -5.45 -14.97 -1.58
N VAL A 22 -4.84 -15.78 -2.46
CA VAL A 22 -3.49 -15.50 -2.98
C VAL A 22 -3.50 -14.19 -3.79
N THR A 23 -4.26 -14.17 -4.88
CA THR A 23 -4.32 -13.00 -5.77
C THR A 23 -4.92 -11.76 -5.08
N HIS A 24 -5.91 -11.96 -4.21
CA HIS A 24 -6.53 -10.85 -3.49
C HIS A 24 -5.57 -10.20 -2.49
N ASN A 25 -4.91 -11.00 -1.64
CA ASN A 25 -3.99 -10.47 -0.63
C ASN A 25 -2.76 -9.83 -1.30
N GLU A 26 -2.30 -10.38 -2.43
CA GLU A 26 -1.25 -9.75 -3.25
C GLU A 26 -1.69 -8.39 -3.80
N ALA A 27 -2.91 -8.27 -4.31
CA ALA A 27 -3.45 -6.99 -4.77
C ALA A 27 -3.54 -5.96 -3.63
N LEU A 28 -3.97 -6.39 -2.43
CA LEU A 28 -4.00 -5.52 -1.25
C LEU A 28 -2.60 -5.06 -0.84
N GLN A 29 -1.59 -5.93 -0.87
CA GLN A 29 -0.21 -5.55 -0.59
C GLN A 29 0.32 -4.52 -1.59
N ARG A 30 0.09 -4.73 -2.89
CA ARG A 30 0.50 -3.78 -3.94
C ARG A 30 -0.20 -2.44 -3.76
N LEU A 31 -1.50 -2.45 -3.45
CA LEU A 31 -2.28 -1.24 -3.20
C LEU A 31 -1.73 -0.49 -1.98
N ASP A 32 -1.48 -1.18 -0.87
CA ASP A 32 -0.96 -0.62 0.38
C ASP A 32 0.38 0.12 0.18
N LEU A 33 1.21 -0.37 -0.74
CA LEU A 33 2.48 0.27 -1.13
C LEU A 33 2.25 1.46 -2.07
N LEU A 34 1.44 1.31 -3.12
CA LEU A 34 1.27 2.32 -4.16
C LEU A 34 0.61 3.60 -3.65
N VAL A 35 -0.33 3.48 -2.72
CA VAL A 35 -1.09 4.62 -2.20
C VAL A 35 -0.31 5.52 -1.23
N GLN A 36 0.89 5.13 -0.81
CA GLN A 36 1.72 5.98 0.05
C GLN A 36 2.44 7.10 -0.72
N LEU A 37 2.44 7.03 -2.05
CA LEU A 37 2.99 8.09 -2.90
C LEU A 37 2.13 9.35 -2.75
N SER A 38 2.68 10.35 -2.06
CA SER A 38 2.07 11.67 -1.89
C SER A 38 2.98 12.76 -2.44
N VAL A 39 2.37 13.76 -3.09
CA VAL A 39 3.09 14.96 -3.53
C VAL A 39 3.22 15.88 -2.31
N LEU A 40 4.45 16.14 -1.87
CA LEU A 40 4.72 16.97 -0.70
C LEU A 40 4.47 18.46 -0.97
N ASP A 41 4.86 18.94 -2.15
CA ASP A 41 4.63 20.30 -2.60
C ASP A 41 4.55 20.32 -4.12
N ARG A 42 3.53 20.99 -4.67
CA ARG A 42 3.33 21.16 -6.12
C ARG A 42 3.79 22.53 -6.61
N ASP A 43 3.82 23.53 -5.72
CA ASP A 43 4.02 24.93 -6.07
C ASP A 43 5.40 25.43 -5.59
N LEU A 44 6.31 24.50 -5.23
CA LEU A 44 7.69 24.81 -4.85
C LEU A 44 8.45 25.42 -6.04
N THR A 45 8.65 26.73 -5.98
CA THR A 45 9.37 27.49 -7.01
C THR A 45 10.85 27.69 -6.69
N ALA A 46 11.23 27.54 -5.42
CA ALA A 46 12.63 27.59 -4.99
C ALA A 46 13.28 26.20 -5.15
N PRO A 47 14.45 26.08 -5.81
CA PRO A 47 15.13 24.80 -5.96
C PRO A 47 15.57 24.23 -4.58
N PRO A 48 15.65 22.90 -4.44
CA PRO A 48 16.14 22.28 -3.21
C PRO A 48 17.56 22.75 -2.89
N GLY A 49 17.81 23.08 -1.62
CA GLY A 49 19.05 23.74 -1.17
C GLY A 49 20.32 22.90 -1.31
N SER A 50 20.19 21.60 -1.56
CA SER A 50 21.30 20.69 -1.84
C SER A 50 20.80 19.48 -2.64
N PRO A 51 21.66 18.85 -3.45
CA PRO A 51 21.38 17.54 -4.03
C PRO A 51 21.21 16.46 -2.95
#